data_AF-A0A922VFL1-F1
#
_entry.id   AF-A0A922VFL1-F1
#
_cell.length_a   1.000
_cell.length_b   1.000
_cell.length_c   1.000
_cell.angle_alpha   90.00
_cell.angle_beta   90.00
_cell.angle_gamma   90.00
#
_symmetry.space_group_name_H-M   'P 1'
#
loop_
_entity.id
_entity.type
_entity.pdbx_description
1 polymer ?
#
loop_
_entity_poly.entity_id
_entity_poly.type
_entity_poly.pdbx_seq_one_letter_code
_entity_poly.pdbx_strand_id
1 'polypeptide(L)'
;DLAPDYMTAVEVGDYFGWPHSYWGGYVDKRVEVLRPDLLEYAKRPDYALGPHTASLGLTFAADAKLGPRFASGAFVGQHGSWNRLPVSGYKVVYIPFNSFGFPEKAAKPVDVLGGFLDAKGRAQGRPVAVITDRTGALLVTDDVGNRIWRVAAK
;
A
#
# COMPACT_ATOMS: atom_id res chain seq x y z
N ASP A 1 -10.28 13.60 2.32
CA ASP A 1 -8.86 13.22 2.16
C ASP A 1 -8.39 13.45 0.75
N LEU A 2 -7.19 14.01 0.59
CA LEU A 2 -6.59 14.27 -0.72
C LEU A 2 -5.68 13.09 -1.10
N ALA A 3 -6.03 12.47 -2.23
CA ALA A 3 -5.38 11.36 -2.93
C ALA A 3 -5.01 10.10 -2.11
N PRO A 4 -5.26 8.90 -2.66
CA PRO A 4 -4.82 7.66 -2.03
C PRO A 4 -3.31 7.47 -2.24
N ASP A 5 -2.67 6.73 -1.32
CA ASP A 5 -1.48 5.97 -1.68
C ASP A 5 -1.90 4.93 -2.74
N TYR A 6 -0.99 4.52 -3.61
CA TYR A 6 -1.33 3.63 -4.71
C TYR A 6 -0.28 2.60 -5.07
N MET A 7 -0.73 1.56 -5.76
CA MET A 7 0.09 0.53 -6.39
C MET A 7 -0.21 0.51 -7.88
N THR A 8 0.84 0.50 -8.70
CA THR A 8 0.72 0.55 -10.16
C THR A 8 1.93 -0.07 -10.84
N ALA A 9 1.74 -0.58 -12.04
CA ALA A 9 2.84 -0.89 -12.94
C ALA A 9 3.49 0.41 -13.44
N VAL A 10 4.82 0.41 -13.55
CA VAL A 10 5.60 1.55 -14.03
C VAL A 10 6.25 1.17 -15.35
N GLU A 11 5.99 1.96 -16.38
CA GLU A 11 6.52 1.83 -17.73
C GLU A 11 7.37 3.05 -18.08
N VAL A 12 8.20 2.91 -19.11
CA VAL A 12 9.05 4.01 -19.58
C VAL A 12 8.17 5.16 -20.07
N GLY A 13 8.38 6.35 -19.51
CA GLY A 13 7.63 7.55 -19.86
C GLY A 13 6.35 7.77 -19.06
N ASP A 14 6.02 6.89 -18.10
CA ASP A 14 4.87 7.11 -17.23
C ASP A 14 5.01 8.39 -16.41
N TYR A 15 3.93 9.18 -16.40
CA TYR A 15 3.79 10.38 -15.58
C TYR A 15 2.53 10.27 -14.74
N PHE A 16 2.64 10.39 -13.41
CA PHE A 16 1.52 10.20 -12.47
C PHE A 16 1.01 11.52 -11.86
N GLY A 17 1.36 12.65 -12.46
CA GLY A 17 0.82 13.97 -12.09
C GLY A 17 1.63 14.80 -11.10
N TRP A 18 2.41 14.18 -10.19
CA TRP A 18 3.22 14.94 -9.22
C TRP A 18 4.33 15.74 -9.94
N PRO A 19 4.61 17.01 -9.57
CA PRO A 19 4.03 17.77 -8.46
C PRO A 19 2.76 18.56 -8.79
N HIS A 20 2.33 18.58 -10.05
CA HIS A 20 1.27 19.50 -10.51
C HIS A 20 -0.14 19.04 -10.19
N SER A 21 -0.36 17.74 -10.04
CA SER A 21 -1.66 17.16 -9.71
C SER A 21 -1.53 15.83 -8.98
N TYR A 22 -2.53 15.49 -8.19
CA TYR A 22 -2.67 14.18 -7.56
C TYR A 22 -3.60 13.25 -8.35
N TRP A 23 -3.61 11.97 -7.97
CA TRP A 23 -4.59 10.98 -8.44
C TRP A 23 -5.99 11.59 -8.46
N GLY A 24 -6.69 11.44 -9.59
CA GLY A 24 -8.08 11.92 -9.76
C GLY A 24 -8.14 13.32 -10.38
N GLY A 25 -6.98 13.89 -10.72
CA GLY A 25 -6.86 15.16 -11.42
C GLY A 25 -6.98 16.38 -10.52
N TYR A 26 -6.75 16.21 -9.21
CA TYR A 26 -6.71 17.34 -8.28
C TYR A 26 -5.42 18.12 -8.48
N VAL A 27 -5.51 19.34 -9.00
CA VAL A 27 -4.35 20.24 -9.16
C VAL A 27 -3.76 20.61 -7.80
N ASP A 28 -2.44 20.51 -7.66
CA ASP A 28 -1.72 20.98 -6.48
C ASP A 28 -1.48 22.49 -6.58
N LYS A 29 -2.28 23.26 -5.83
CA LYS A 29 -2.18 24.72 -5.79
C LYS A 29 -0.96 25.26 -5.05
N ARG A 30 -0.15 24.39 -4.44
CA ARG A 30 1.11 24.79 -3.77
C ARG A 30 2.26 24.99 -4.77
N VAL A 31 2.11 24.49 -5.99
CA VAL A 31 3.09 24.71 -7.05
C VAL A 31 2.88 26.11 -7.64
N GLU A 32 3.89 26.97 -7.55
CA GLU A 32 3.80 28.36 -8.02
C GLU A 32 3.54 28.46 -9.53
N VAL A 33 4.23 27.63 -10.32
CA VAL A 33 4.02 27.54 -11.77
C VAL A 33 3.04 26.40 -12.07
N LEU A 34 1.77 26.76 -12.24
CA LEU A 34 0.75 25.80 -12.60
C LEU A 34 0.96 25.27 -14.02
N ARG A 35 0.84 23.94 -14.17
CA ARG A 35 0.90 23.23 -15.45
C ARG A 35 -0.32 22.34 -15.64
N PRO A 36 -1.52 22.94 -15.77
CA PRO A 36 -2.76 22.16 -15.93
C PRO A 36 -2.76 21.34 -17.23
N ASP A 37 -1.97 21.74 -18.24
CA ASP A 37 -1.73 20.99 -19.46
C ASP A 37 -1.11 19.60 -19.21
N LEU A 38 -0.33 19.44 -18.13
CA LEU A 38 0.25 18.14 -17.79
C LEU A 38 -0.78 17.13 -17.29
N LEU A 39 -1.99 17.58 -16.92
CA LEU A 39 -3.05 16.69 -16.46
C LEU A 39 -3.49 15.71 -17.56
N GLU A 40 -3.43 16.12 -18.82
CA GLU A 40 -3.81 15.30 -19.98
C GLU A 40 -2.88 14.10 -20.18
N TYR A 41 -1.66 14.19 -19.64
CA TYR A 41 -0.63 13.15 -19.73
C TYR A 41 -0.54 12.30 -18.45
N ALA A 42 -1.31 12.62 -17.41
CA ALA A 42 -1.26 11.92 -16.14
C ALA A 42 -1.90 10.54 -16.26
N LYS A 43 -1.09 9.48 -16.16
CA LYS A 43 -1.53 8.10 -16.07
C LYS A 43 -2.29 7.90 -14.76
N ARG A 44 -3.44 7.26 -14.86
CA ARG A 44 -4.20 6.81 -13.69
C ARG A 44 -3.55 5.54 -13.13
N PRO A 45 -3.16 5.51 -11.85
CA PRO A 45 -2.56 4.32 -11.29
C PRO A 45 -3.58 3.15 -11.15
N ASP A 46 -3.08 1.92 -11.07
CA ASP A 46 -3.89 0.71 -11.19
C ASP A 46 -4.78 0.42 -9.97
N TYR A 47 -4.30 0.73 -8.77
CA TYR A 47 -4.98 0.35 -7.52
C TYR A 47 -4.79 1.37 -6.40
N ALA A 48 -5.89 1.76 -5.77
CA ALA A 48 -5.89 2.69 -4.64
C ALA A 48 -5.75 1.93 -3.31
N LEU A 49 -4.70 2.24 -2.54
CA LEU A 49 -4.45 1.67 -1.21
C LEU A 49 -5.15 2.45 -0.09
N GLY A 50 -5.68 3.62 -0.42
CA GLY A 50 -6.35 4.52 0.51
C GLY A 50 -5.42 5.65 0.97
N PRO A 51 -6.01 6.78 1.40
CA PRO A 51 -5.25 7.97 1.74
C PRO A 51 -4.53 7.82 3.08
N HIS A 52 -3.33 8.38 3.16
CA HIS A 52 -2.48 8.43 4.35
C HIS A 52 -2.13 7.06 4.95
N THR A 53 -2.15 5.98 4.15
CA THR A 53 -1.80 4.64 4.68
C THR A 53 -0.31 4.49 4.95
N ALA A 54 0.53 5.32 4.32
CA ALA A 54 1.98 5.26 4.34
C ALA A 54 2.45 3.85 3.94
N SER A 55 2.14 3.46 2.71
CA SER A 55 2.54 2.15 2.16
C SER A 55 4.04 2.15 1.85
N LEU A 56 4.84 1.36 2.57
CA LEU A 56 6.32 1.39 2.51
C LEU A 56 6.95 0.13 1.93
N GLY A 57 6.43 -1.05 2.25
CA GLY A 57 6.99 -2.33 1.81
C GLY A 57 6.01 -3.10 0.94
N LEU A 58 6.53 -3.83 -0.05
CA LEU A 58 5.75 -4.68 -0.95
C LEU A 58 6.51 -5.97 -1.26
N THR A 59 5.80 -7.10 -1.27
CA THR A 59 6.29 -8.37 -1.84
C THR A 59 5.18 -9.07 -2.59
N PHE A 60 5.51 -9.73 -3.70
CA PHE A 60 4.56 -10.57 -4.43
C PHE A 60 4.33 -11.89 -3.70
N ALA A 61 3.17 -12.49 -3.95
CA ALA A 61 2.71 -13.67 -3.24
C ALA A 61 3.27 -15.00 -3.77
N ALA A 62 4.08 -14.97 -4.84
CA ALA A 62 4.57 -16.17 -5.53
C ALA A 62 5.25 -17.19 -4.60
N ASP A 63 6.03 -16.71 -3.63
CA ASP A 63 6.74 -17.58 -2.67
C ASP A 63 5.93 -17.89 -1.40
N ALA A 64 4.77 -17.23 -1.21
CA ALA A 64 4.01 -17.32 0.02
C ALA A 64 3.19 -18.62 0.11
N LYS A 65 3.28 -19.29 1.27
CA LYS A 65 2.53 -20.51 1.60
C LYS A 65 1.52 -20.24 2.70
N LEU A 66 0.69 -19.22 2.51
CA LEU A 66 -0.35 -18.80 3.46
C LEU A 66 -1.76 -19.35 3.13
N GLY A 67 -1.85 -20.22 2.12
CA GLY A 67 -3.10 -20.83 1.65
C GLY A 67 -3.61 -20.21 0.34
N PRO A 68 -4.61 -20.84 -0.30
CA PRO A 68 -5.02 -20.54 -1.68
C PRO A 68 -5.55 -19.11 -1.87
N ARG A 69 -6.08 -18.50 -0.80
CA ARG A 69 -6.52 -17.10 -0.82
C ARG A 69 -5.39 -16.13 -1.15
N PHE A 70 -4.16 -16.50 -0.82
CA PHE A 70 -2.97 -15.66 -0.94
C PHE A 70 -2.03 -16.15 -2.04
N ALA A 71 -2.54 -16.86 -3.05
CA ALA A 71 -1.70 -17.49 -4.07
C ALA A 71 -1.31 -16.56 -5.24
N SER A 72 -2.04 -15.47 -5.47
CA SER A 72 -1.81 -14.55 -6.60
C SER A 72 -2.18 -13.12 -6.22
N GLY A 73 -1.16 -12.33 -5.89
CA GLY A 73 -1.34 -10.98 -5.40
C GLY A 73 -0.05 -10.37 -4.86
N ALA A 74 -0.20 -9.30 -4.10
CA ALA A 74 0.89 -8.63 -3.39
C ALA A 74 0.52 -8.36 -1.93
N PHE A 75 1.50 -8.47 -1.04
CA PHE A 75 1.40 -8.02 0.34
C PHE A 75 2.02 -6.64 0.49
N VAL A 76 1.36 -5.75 1.20
CA VAL A 76 1.79 -4.35 1.38
C VAL A 76 1.79 -3.99 2.86
N GLY A 77 2.92 -3.49 3.35
CA GLY A 77 3.07 -2.93 4.69
C GLY A 77 2.60 -1.48 4.72
N GLN A 78 1.56 -1.20 5.50
CA GLN A 78 1.00 0.13 5.73
C GLN A 78 1.44 0.67 7.10
N HIS A 79 2.40 1.58 7.07
CA HIS A 79 3.06 2.16 8.23
C HIS A 79 2.15 3.06 9.07
N GLY A 80 1.11 3.61 8.44
CA GLY A 80 0.04 4.32 9.09
C GLY A 80 0.19 5.84 9.14
N SER A 81 -0.96 6.51 9.16
CA SER A 81 -1.09 7.97 9.09
C SER A 81 -0.61 8.67 10.37
N TRP A 82 0.07 9.80 10.21
CA TRP A 82 0.27 10.77 11.30
C TRP A 82 -0.60 12.04 11.14
N ASN A 83 -1.08 12.31 9.92
CA ASN A 83 -1.77 13.55 9.53
C ASN A 83 -3.23 13.32 9.09
N ARG A 84 -3.94 12.37 9.74
CA ARG A 84 -5.32 12.03 9.41
C ARG A 84 -6.11 11.60 10.64
N LEU A 85 -7.38 12.00 10.73
CA LEU A 85 -8.36 11.48 11.69
C LEU A 85 -9.65 11.05 10.95
N PRO A 86 -10.18 9.84 11.17
CA PRO A 86 -9.56 8.75 11.95
C PRO A 86 -8.25 8.28 11.29
N VAL A 87 -7.39 7.60 12.06
CA VAL A 87 -6.12 7.09 11.52
C VAL A 87 -6.34 6.05 10.42
N SER A 88 -5.36 5.90 9.52
CA SER A 88 -5.36 4.98 8.38
C SER A 88 -4.07 4.14 8.38
N GLY A 89 -4.08 2.96 7.77
CA GLY A 89 -2.94 2.04 7.75
C GLY A 89 -2.77 1.22 9.04
N TYR A 90 -1.55 1.16 9.58
CA TYR A 90 -1.17 0.38 10.77
C TYR A 90 -1.48 -1.12 10.62
N LYS A 91 -1.11 -1.70 9.48
CA LYS A 91 -1.42 -3.09 9.13
C LYS A 91 -0.58 -3.58 7.95
N VAL A 92 -0.59 -4.89 7.74
CA VAL A 92 -0.21 -5.50 6.46
C VAL A 92 -1.49 -5.94 5.75
N VAL A 93 -1.62 -5.57 4.49
CA VAL A 93 -2.74 -5.96 3.63
C VAL A 93 -2.27 -6.85 2.48
N TYR A 94 -3.19 -7.62 1.92
CA TYR A 94 -3.04 -8.38 0.70
C TYR A 94 -3.96 -7.84 -0.39
N ILE A 95 -3.41 -7.62 -1.58
CA ILE A 95 -4.15 -7.19 -2.77
C ILE A 95 -4.21 -8.37 -3.75
N PRO A 96 -5.40 -8.96 -4.00
CA PRO A 96 -5.54 -10.07 -4.93
C PRO A 96 -5.36 -9.60 -6.37
N PHE A 97 -4.70 -10.42 -7.18
CA PHE A 97 -4.51 -10.17 -8.60
C PHE A 97 -5.46 -11.02 -9.45
N ASN A 98 -5.83 -10.49 -10.61
CA ASN A 98 -6.57 -11.20 -11.63
C ASN A 98 -5.64 -12.12 -12.46
N SER A 99 -6.22 -12.87 -13.40
CA SER A 99 -5.48 -13.81 -14.26
C SER A 99 -4.46 -13.15 -15.20
N PHE A 100 -4.51 -11.82 -15.37
CA PHE A 100 -3.56 -11.06 -16.19
C PHE A 100 -2.37 -10.53 -15.37
N GLY A 101 -2.30 -10.82 -14.07
CA GLY A 101 -1.21 -10.38 -13.19
C GLY A 101 -1.36 -8.94 -12.69
N PHE A 102 -2.55 -8.35 -12.79
CA PHE A 102 -2.85 -7.01 -12.28
C PHE A 102 -3.76 -7.06 -11.06
N PRO A 103 -3.76 -6.02 -10.21
CA PRO A 103 -4.69 -5.92 -9.09
C PRO A 103 -6.15 -6.07 -9.54
N GLU A 104 -6.92 -6.88 -8.81
CA GLU A 104 -8.35 -7.03 -9.08
C GLU A 104 -9.08 -5.72 -8.73
N LYS A 105 -9.60 -5.03 -9.76
CA LYS A 105 -10.11 -3.66 -9.65
C LYS A 105 -11.27 -3.51 -8.65
N ALA A 106 -12.11 -4.54 -8.55
CA ALA A 106 -13.26 -4.53 -7.63
C ALA A 106 -12.94 -5.09 -6.24
N ALA A 107 -11.78 -5.71 -6.06
CA ALA A 107 -11.41 -6.33 -4.79
C ALA A 107 -10.91 -5.28 -3.80
N LYS A 108 -11.39 -5.37 -2.56
CA LYS A 108 -10.84 -4.61 -1.44
C LYS A 108 -9.55 -5.27 -0.92
N PRO A 109 -8.63 -4.49 -0.30
CA PRO A 109 -7.51 -5.06 0.42
C PRO A 109 -8.00 -6.02 1.50
N VAL A 110 -7.26 -7.10 1.72
CA VAL A 110 -7.51 -8.07 2.78
C VAL A 110 -6.51 -7.82 3.90
N ASP A 111 -6.99 -7.56 5.12
CA ASP A 111 -6.11 -7.45 6.29
C ASP A 111 -5.44 -8.80 6.60
N VAL A 112 -4.12 -8.81 6.72
CA VAL A 112 -3.29 -10.00 6.99
C VAL A 112 -2.71 -9.94 8.41
N LEU A 113 -2.19 -8.78 8.81
CA LEU A 113 -1.62 -8.54 10.13
C LEU A 113 -2.04 -7.15 10.61
N GLY A 114 -2.66 -7.08 11.78
CA GLY A 114 -3.09 -5.84 12.42
C GLY A 114 -2.70 -5.82 13.90
N GLY A 115 -3.39 -4.99 14.69
CA GLY A 115 -3.12 -4.86 16.14
C GLY A 115 -1.95 -3.93 16.47
N PHE A 116 -1.54 -3.09 15.51
CA PHE A 116 -0.46 -2.11 15.67
C PHE A 116 -0.89 -0.82 16.39
N LEU A 117 -2.18 -0.69 16.70
CA LEU A 117 -2.76 0.38 17.50
C LEU A 117 -3.26 -0.18 18.83
N ASP A 118 -3.03 0.57 19.91
CA ASP A 118 -3.63 0.27 21.21
C ASP A 118 -5.12 0.68 21.25
N ALA A 119 -5.81 0.37 22.35
CA ALA A 119 -7.23 0.72 22.53
C ALA A 119 -7.52 2.24 22.52
N LYS A 120 -6.50 3.09 22.65
CA LYS A 120 -6.58 4.55 22.58
C LYS A 120 -6.18 5.08 21.20
N GLY A 121 -5.90 4.21 20.23
CA GLY A 121 -5.47 4.58 18.88
C GLY A 121 -4.01 5.05 18.79
N ARG A 122 -3.18 4.77 19.79
CA ARG A 122 -1.74 5.09 19.76
C ARG A 122 -0.98 3.95 19.10
N ALA A 123 0.02 4.29 18.30
CA ALA A 123 0.89 3.31 17.66
C ALA A 123 1.70 2.55 18.72
N GLN A 124 1.61 1.22 18.69
CA GLN A 124 2.48 0.29 19.42
C GLN A 124 3.32 -0.57 18.47
N GLY A 125 3.12 -0.37 17.16
CA GLY A 125 4.03 -0.77 16.11
C GLY A 125 3.62 -0.13 14.78
N ARG A 126 4.48 -0.18 13.78
CA ARG A 126 4.25 0.37 12.45
C ARG A 126 4.96 -0.50 11.40
N PRO A 127 4.21 -1.24 10.56
CA PRO A 127 4.80 -2.08 9.52
C PRO A 127 5.62 -1.28 8.50
N VAL A 128 6.81 -1.77 8.16
CA VAL A 128 7.69 -1.18 7.14
C VAL A 128 7.89 -2.16 5.98
N ALA A 129 8.87 -3.05 6.05
CA ALA A 129 9.18 -4.03 5.01
C ALA A 129 8.34 -5.30 5.20
N VAL A 130 7.99 -5.93 4.08
CA VAL A 130 7.30 -7.22 4.03
C VAL A 130 8.03 -8.09 3.01
N ILE A 131 8.49 -9.28 3.41
CA ILE A 131 9.14 -10.25 2.53
C ILE A 131 8.68 -11.67 2.86
N THR A 132 8.91 -12.61 1.97
CA THR A 132 8.66 -14.04 2.22
C THR A 132 9.94 -14.76 2.63
N ASP A 133 9.89 -15.61 3.65
CA ASP A 133 10.99 -16.50 4.03
C ASP A 133 11.03 -17.79 3.20
N ARG A 134 12.10 -18.59 3.34
CA ARG A 134 12.27 -19.85 2.58
C ARG A 134 11.18 -20.90 2.82
N THR A 135 10.42 -20.78 3.91
CA THR A 135 9.31 -21.68 4.23
C THR A 135 7.98 -21.22 3.64
N GLY A 136 7.93 -20.00 3.10
CA GLY A 136 6.72 -19.36 2.59
C GLY A 136 5.95 -18.55 3.62
N ALA A 137 6.52 -18.29 4.80
CA ALA A 137 5.94 -17.38 5.80
C ALA A 137 6.31 -15.93 5.48
N LEU A 138 5.45 -14.98 5.85
CA LEU A 138 5.78 -13.55 5.72
C LEU A 138 6.58 -13.08 6.92
N LEU A 139 7.66 -12.34 6.65
CA LEU A 139 8.39 -11.54 7.62
C LEU A 139 7.99 -10.08 7.46
N VAL A 140 7.63 -9.44 8.57
CA VAL A 140 7.19 -8.04 8.60
C VAL A 140 8.02 -7.29 9.63
N THR A 141 8.75 -6.26 9.20
CA THR A 141 9.49 -5.40 10.13
C THR A 141 8.56 -4.34 10.71
N ASP A 142 8.72 -4.07 12.00
CA ASP A 142 7.96 -3.08 12.76
C ASP A 142 8.94 -2.19 13.53
N ASP A 143 9.07 -0.92 13.15
CA ASP A 143 10.09 -0.02 13.68
C ASP A 143 9.73 0.55 15.06
N VAL A 144 8.47 0.96 15.29
CA VAL A 144 7.98 1.43 16.59
C VAL A 144 7.95 0.31 17.62
N GLY A 145 7.54 -0.89 17.22
CA GLY A 145 7.52 -2.05 18.09
C GLY A 145 8.89 -2.70 18.28
N ASN A 146 9.88 -2.34 17.45
CA ASN A 146 11.21 -2.93 17.37
C ASN A 146 11.17 -4.47 17.27
N ARG A 147 10.38 -4.97 16.31
CA ARG A 147 10.08 -6.40 16.15
C ARG A 147 10.14 -6.81 14.68
N ILE A 148 10.39 -8.10 14.47
CA ILE A 148 10.10 -8.77 13.21
C ILE A 148 9.01 -9.79 13.49
N TRP A 149 7.86 -9.61 12.85
CA TRP A 149 6.74 -10.53 12.93
C TRP A 149 6.90 -11.61 11.88
N ARG A 150 6.60 -12.86 12.25
CA ARG A 150 6.53 -13.98 11.30
C ARG A 150 5.10 -14.50 11.22
N VAL A 151 4.47 -14.34 10.06
CA VAL A 151 3.10 -14.79 9.79
C VAL A 151 3.15 -16.06 8.95
N ALA A 152 2.60 -17.15 9.48
CA ALA A 152 2.56 -18.45 8.81
C ALA A 152 1.12 -19.01 8.80
N ALA A 153 0.83 -19.90 7.86
CA ALA A 153 -0.39 -20.69 7.90
C ALA A 153 -0.42 -21.55 9.17
N LYS A 154 -1.63 -21.79 9.69
CA LYS A 154 -1.85 -22.77 10.78
C LYS A 154 -1.82 -24.19 10.23
#